data_AF-A0A095AHC6-F1
#
_entry.id   AF-A0A095AHC6-F1
#
_cell.length_a   1.000
_cell.length_b   1.000
_cell.length_c   1.000
_cell.angle_alpha   90.00
_cell.angle_beta   90.00
_cell.angle_gamma   90.00
#
_symmetry.space_group_name_H-M   'P 1'
#
loop_
_entity.id
_entity.type
_entity.pdbx_description
1 polymer ?
#
loop_
_entity_poly.entity_id
_entity_poly.type
_entity_poly.pdbx_seq_one_letter_code
_entity_poly.pdbx_strand_id
1 'polypeptide(L)'
;MFKISLISYLLLLFTFLYVETKLSGELREIYRFHKKVRKDVKNCKIPGQPPAVKLAKMKWNKLLADKAKQQVKRCQYDSNDPNDFIIGDFESIGQNLGDYPTTEGDSEERPYEAKSESECNKSE
;
A
#
# COMPACT_ATOMS: atom_id res chain seq x y z
N MET A 1 -31.58 19.39 2.31
CA MET A 1 -30.53 18.74 1.48
C MET A 1 -29.13 18.84 2.09
N PHE A 2 -28.66 20.02 2.52
CA PHE A 2 -27.33 20.17 3.15
C PHE A 2 -27.06 19.26 4.36
N LYS A 3 -28.01 19.09 5.28
CA LYS A 3 -27.85 18.24 6.47
C LYS A 3 -27.64 16.75 6.15
N ILE A 4 -28.34 16.22 5.15
CA ILE A 4 -28.21 14.81 4.71
C ILE A 4 -26.84 14.60 4.03
N SER A 5 -26.41 15.57 3.23
CA SER A 5 -25.08 15.55 2.60
C SER A 5 -23.95 15.62 3.65
N LEU A 6 -24.12 16.44 4.69
CA LEU A 6 -23.17 16.55 5.81
C LEU A 6 -23.07 15.25 6.61
N ILE A 7 -24.21 14.62 6.92
CA ILE A 7 -24.26 13.33 7.63
C ILE A 7 -23.60 12.23 6.79
N SER A 8 -23.87 12.18 5.48
CA SER A 8 -23.22 11.25 4.57
C SER A 8 -21.69 11.43 4.54
N TYR A 9 -21.21 12.67 4.48
CA TYR A 9 -19.79 12.97 4.52
C TYR A 9 -19.15 12.58 5.86
N LEU A 10 -19.83 12.85 6.98
CA LEU A 10 -19.40 12.43 8.32
C LEU A 10 -19.31 10.91 8.45
N LEU A 11 -20.28 10.16 7.91
CA LEU A 11 -20.26 8.70 7.92
C LEU A 11 -19.11 8.14 7.06
N LEU A 12 -18.86 8.74 5.88
CA LEU A 12 -17.71 8.38 5.04
C LEU A 12 -16.37 8.68 5.71
N LEU A 13 -16.24 9.80 6.41
CA LEU A 13 -15.05 10.12 7.21
C LEU A 13 -14.87 9.15 8.37
N PHE A 14 -15.94 8.84 9.10
CA PHE A 14 -15.91 7.89 10.22
C PHE A 14 -15.47 6.49 9.77
N THR A 15 -16.01 5.99 8.66
CA THR A 15 -15.61 4.68 8.10
C THR A 15 -14.16 4.68 7.63
N PHE A 16 -13.68 5.77 7.04
CA PHE A 16 -12.27 5.88 6.62
C PHE A 16 -11.32 5.87 7.83
N LEU A 17 -11.66 6.60 8.90
CA LEU A 17 -10.89 6.64 10.15
C LEU A 17 -10.93 5.29 10.89
N TYR A 18 -12.07 4.59 10.88
CA TYR A 18 -12.25 3.31 11.55
C TYR A 18 -11.37 2.18 10.97
N VAL A 19 -11.11 2.20 9.66
CA VAL A 19 -10.25 1.19 9.02
C VAL A 19 -8.79 1.35 9.43
N GLU A 20 -8.28 2.59 9.50
CA GLU A 20 -6.89 2.82 9.90
C GLU A 20 -6.64 2.48 11.39
N THR A 21 -7.63 2.70 12.26
CA THR A 21 -7.51 2.37 13.70
C THR A 21 -7.54 0.87 13.98
N LYS A 22 -8.13 0.05 13.10
CA LYS A 22 -8.20 -1.41 13.24
C LYS A 22 -6.94 -2.19 12.83
N LEU A 23 -6.01 -1.56 12.09
CA LEU A 23 -4.73 -2.20 11.77
C LEU A 23 -3.80 -2.20 12.99
N SER A 24 -3.06 -3.29 13.20
CA SER A 24 -1.94 -3.32 14.16
C SER A 24 -0.88 -2.29 13.77
N GLY A 25 0.04 -1.95 14.70
CA GLY A 25 1.10 -0.96 14.46
C GLY A 25 1.89 -1.24 13.19
N GLU A 26 2.43 -2.45 13.07
CA GLU A 26 3.23 -2.91 11.93
C GLU A 26 2.43 -2.90 10.61
N LEU A 27 1.20 -3.42 10.61
CA LEU A 27 0.37 -3.42 9.39
C LEU A 27 0.02 -1.99 8.95
N ARG A 28 -0.19 -1.09 9.92
CA ARG A 28 -0.46 0.32 9.65
C ARG A 28 0.77 1.01 9.06
N GLU A 29 1.95 0.66 9.53
CA GLU A 29 3.22 1.17 9.00
C GLU A 29 3.42 0.78 7.54
N ILE A 30 3.32 -0.52 7.22
CA ILE A 30 3.40 -1.04 5.84
C ILE A 30 2.36 -0.35 4.95
N TYR A 31 1.13 -0.19 5.43
CA TYR A 31 0.07 0.47 4.68
C TYR A 31 0.37 1.96 4.43
N ARG A 32 0.84 2.68 5.45
CA ARG A 32 1.20 4.11 5.35
C ARG A 32 2.39 4.34 4.45
N PHE A 33 3.38 3.47 4.54
CA PHE A 33 4.55 3.45 3.68
C PHE A 33 4.16 3.43 2.20
N HIS A 34 3.36 2.45 1.79
CA HIS A 34 2.91 2.34 0.39
C HIS A 34 2.06 3.55 -0.03
N LYS A 35 1.24 4.11 0.87
CA LYS A 35 0.49 5.36 0.60
C LYS A 35 1.44 6.54 0.40
N LYS A 36 2.53 6.63 1.17
CA LYS A 36 3.55 7.67 1.05
C LYS A 36 4.27 7.56 -0.29
N VAL A 37 4.82 6.39 -0.66
CA VAL A 37 5.50 6.17 -1.95
C VAL A 37 4.59 6.54 -3.13
N ARG A 38 3.32 6.13 -3.10
CA ARG A 38 2.33 6.49 -4.15
C ARG A 38 2.02 7.98 -4.21
N LYS A 39 2.07 8.68 -3.07
CA LYS A 39 1.93 10.14 -3.04
C LYS A 39 3.21 10.80 -3.57
N ASP A 40 4.36 10.27 -3.22
CA ASP A 40 5.66 10.83 -3.56
C ASP A 40 5.92 10.73 -5.06
N VAL A 41 5.63 9.60 -5.70
CA VAL A 41 5.75 9.47 -7.17
C VAL A 41 4.87 10.46 -7.92
N LYS A 42 3.66 10.75 -7.43
CA LYS A 42 2.79 11.77 -8.05
C LYS A 42 3.33 13.20 -7.93
N ASN A 43 4.11 13.45 -6.89
CA ASN A 43 4.57 14.78 -6.52
C ASN A 43 6.06 14.98 -6.81
N CYS A 44 6.63 14.20 -7.73
CA CYS A 44 8.04 14.31 -8.13
C CYS A 44 9.04 14.11 -6.97
N LYS A 45 8.67 13.34 -5.95
CA LYS A 45 9.52 13.10 -4.78
C LYS A 45 10.28 11.78 -4.85
N ILE A 46 10.13 11.04 -5.96
CA ILE A 46 10.95 9.86 -6.25
C ILE A 46 11.94 10.25 -7.35
N PRO A 47 13.25 10.31 -7.04
CA PRO A 47 14.29 10.71 -7.97
C PRO A 47 14.33 9.86 -9.25
N GLY A 48 14.55 10.51 -10.39
CA GLY A 48 14.64 9.86 -11.71
C GLY A 48 13.33 9.24 -12.22
N GLN A 49 12.21 9.37 -11.51
CA GLN A 49 10.93 8.81 -11.91
C GLN A 49 9.97 9.90 -12.38
N PRO A 50 9.30 9.72 -13.52
CA PRO A 50 8.29 10.66 -13.98
C PRO A 50 7.08 10.67 -13.04
N PRO A 51 6.35 11.80 -12.94
CA PRO A 51 5.21 11.89 -12.06
C PRO A 51 4.06 11.03 -12.60
N ALA A 52 3.47 10.20 -11.73
CA ALA A 52 2.33 9.40 -12.14
C ALA A 52 1.08 10.29 -12.35
N VAL A 53 0.55 10.33 -13.57
CA VAL A 53 -0.67 11.10 -13.92
C VAL A 53 -1.88 10.61 -13.11
N LYS A 54 -2.07 9.28 -13.04
CA LYS A 54 -3.19 8.67 -12.32
C LYS A 54 -2.73 7.42 -11.60
N LEU A 55 -3.12 7.33 -10.33
CA LEU A 55 -2.99 6.10 -9.52
C LEU A 55 -4.29 5.85 -8.79
N ALA A 56 -4.76 4.60 -8.81
CA ALA A 56 -5.90 4.16 -8.02
C ALA A 56 -5.64 4.38 -6.52
N LYS A 57 -6.68 4.73 -5.75
CA LYS A 57 -6.57 4.82 -4.29
C LYS A 57 -6.41 3.41 -3.72
N MET A 58 -5.33 3.18 -2.98
CA MET A 58 -5.11 1.91 -2.29
C MET A 58 -6.11 1.77 -1.14
N LYS A 59 -6.70 0.59 -1.00
CA LYS A 59 -7.59 0.22 0.09
C LYS A 59 -7.04 -1.04 0.75
N TRP A 60 -7.07 -1.09 2.07
CA TRP A 60 -6.78 -2.33 2.78
C TRP A 60 -7.87 -3.36 2.48
N ASN A 61 -7.47 -4.59 2.14
CA ASN A 61 -8.40 -5.71 1.93
C ASN A 61 -8.07 -6.82 2.93
N LYS A 62 -9.05 -7.20 3.74
CA LYS A 62 -8.87 -8.20 4.80
C LYS A 62 -8.54 -9.59 4.24
N LEU A 63 -9.17 -9.98 3.13
CA LEU A 63 -8.98 -11.30 2.53
C LEU A 63 -7.54 -11.47 2.00
N LEU A 64 -7.02 -10.43 1.32
CA LEU A 64 -5.62 -10.41 0.88
C LEU A 64 -4.66 -10.50 2.08
N ALA A 65 -4.92 -9.74 3.14
CA ALA A 65 -4.09 -9.74 4.33
C ALA A 65 -4.10 -11.07 5.09
N ASP A 66 -5.26 -11.72 5.19
CA ASP A 66 -5.38 -13.02 5.85
C ASP A 66 -4.62 -14.09 5.07
N LYS A 67 -4.69 -14.07 3.73
CA LYS A 67 -3.91 -14.99 2.88
C LYS A 67 -2.41 -14.74 3.01
N ALA A 68 -1.97 -13.48 2.95
CA ALA A 68 -0.57 -13.13 3.15
C ALA A 68 -0.06 -13.62 4.51
N LYS A 69 -0.86 -13.47 5.58
CA LYS A 69 -0.55 -13.99 6.90
C LYS A 69 -0.43 -15.52 6.94
N GLN A 70 -1.26 -16.24 6.18
CA GLN A 70 -1.16 -17.70 6.08
C GLN A 70 0.13 -18.13 5.37
N GLN A 71 0.51 -17.43 4.31
CA GLN A 71 1.73 -17.71 3.56
C GLN A 71 2.97 -17.53 4.43
N VAL A 72 3.14 -16.36 5.06
CA VAL A 72 4.35 -16.07 5.86
C VAL A 72 4.51 -16.99 7.07
N LYS A 73 3.42 -17.57 7.59
CA LYS A 73 3.48 -18.57 8.68
C LYS A 73 4.21 -19.86 8.29
N ARG A 74 4.37 -20.15 7.00
CA ARG A 74 5.16 -21.29 6.54
C ARG A 74 6.67 -21.04 6.64
N CYS A 75 7.09 -19.78 6.82
CA CYS A 75 8.49 -19.37 6.86
C CYS A 75 9.28 -19.88 5.64
N GLN A 76 8.66 -19.85 4.45
CA GLN A 76 9.27 -20.24 3.18
C GLN A 76 9.26 -19.02 2.27
N TYR A 77 10.44 -18.44 2.04
CA TYR A 77 10.58 -17.26 1.21
C TYR A 77 10.18 -17.55 -0.25
N ASP A 78 10.85 -18.50 -0.91
CA ASP A 78 10.58 -18.86 -2.31
C ASP A 78 9.49 -19.95 -2.45
N SER A 79 8.33 -19.74 -1.80
CA SER A 79 7.19 -20.64 -2.00
C SER A 79 6.56 -20.41 -3.38
N ASN A 80 6.62 -21.42 -4.24
CA ASN A 80 6.02 -21.39 -5.58
C ASN A 80 4.61 -22.02 -5.60
N ASP A 81 3.88 -22.01 -4.48
CA ASP A 81 2.55 -22.62 -4.39
C ASP A 81 1.52 -21.75 -5.14
N PRO A 82 0.94 -22.21 -6.26
CA PRO A 82 -0.05 -21.41 -7.00
C PRO A 82 -1.28 -21.07 -6.16
N ASN A 83 -1.57 -21.83 -5.11
CA ASN A 83 -2.70 -21.56 -4.22
C ASN A 83 -2.53 -20.25 -3.44
N ASP A 84 -1.32 -19.71 -3.32
CA ASP A 84 -1.09 -18.41 -2.68
C ASP A 84 -1.69 -17.25 -3.48
N PHE A 85 -1.89 -17.44 -4.79
CA PHE A 85 -2.44 -16.45 -5.71
C PHE A 85 -3.95 -16.60 -5.93
N ILE A 86 -4.58 -17.65 -5.39
CA ILE A 86 -6.03 -17.87 -5.48
C ILE A 86 -6.69 -17.28 -4.23
N ILE A 87 -7.29 -16.09 -4.38
CA ILE A 87 -7.88 -15.34 -3.27
C ILE A 87 -9.23 -14.75 -3.67
N GLY A 88 -10.33 -15.36 -3.20
CA GLY A 88 -11.69 -14.88 -3.51
C GLY A 88 -11.92 -14.74 -5.01
N ASP A 89 -12.56 -13.63 -5.41
CA ASP A 89 -12.91 -13.33 -6.81
C ASP A 89 -11.88 -12.44 -7.52
N PHE A 90 -10.67 -12.28 -6.96
CA PHE A 90 -9.62 -11.51 -7.62
C PHE A 90 -9.10 -12.28 -8.85
N GLU A 91 -9.28 -11.70 -10.03
CA GLU A 91 -8.79 -12.29 -11.30
C GLU A 91 -7.27 -12.39 -11.37
N SER A 92 -6.56 -11.49 -10.70
CA SER A 92 -5.09 -11.49 -10.63
C SER A 92 -4.60 -10.94 -9.28
N ILE A 93 -3.50 -11.53 -8.80
CA ILE A 93 -2.84 -11.17 -7.54
C ILE A 93 -1.36 -10.92 -7.82
N GLY A 94 -0.87 -9.74 -7.45
CA GLY A 94 0.56 -9.46 -7.35
C GLY A 94 1.05 -9.73 -5.93
N GLN A 95 2.35 -10.03 -5.78
CA GLN A 95 2.97 -10.33 -4.50
C GLN A 95 4.35 -9.69 -4.38
N ASN A 96 4.61 -9.07 -3.22
CA ASN A 96 5.94 -8.66 -2.79
C ASN A 96 6.32 -9.50 -1.58
N LEU A 97 7.57 -9.96 -1.51
CA LEU A 97 8.15 -10.70 -0.40
C LEU A 97 9.34 -9.91 0.16
N GLY A 98 9.56 -10.04 1.45
CA GLY A 98 10.70 -9.46 2.16
C GLY A 98 11.12 -10.40 3.28
N ASP A 99 12.41 -10.69 3.38
CA ASP A 99 13.02 -11.46 4.48
C ASP A 99 14.01 -10.56 5.21
N TYR A 100 13.61 -10.10 6.38
CA TYR A 100 14.32 -9.10 7.15
C TYR A 100 14.21 -9.36 8.65
N PRO A 101 15.22 -8.95 9.44
CA PRO A 101 15.15 -9.05 10.89
C PRO A 101 14.09 -8.13 11.51
N THR A 102 13.71 -7.03 10.84
CA THR A 102 12.69 -6.06 11.28
C THR A 102 11.85 -5.55 10.12
N THR A 103 10.64 -5.07 10.41
CA THR A 103 9.70 -4.52 9.41
C THR A 103 10.13 -3.15 8.86
N GLU A 104 10.84 -2.35 9.67
CA GLU A 104 11.41 -1.06 9.26
C GLU A 104 12.50 -1.27 8.20
N GLY A 105 13.38 -2.26 8.39
CA GLY A 105 14.44 -2.63 7.42
C GLY A 105 13.90 -2.96 6.02
N ASP A 106 12.81 -3.74 5.92
CA ASP A 106 12.13 -4.04 4.63
C ASP A 106 11.56 -2.76 3.96
N SER A 107 11.19 -1.78 4.77
CA SER A 107 10.58 -0.54 4.27
C SER A 107 11.66 0.42 3.76
N GLU A 108 12.77 0.56 4.48
CA GLU A 108 13.85 1.52 4.17
C GLU A 108 14.79 1.06 3.04
N GLU A 109 15.06 -0.24 2.89
CA GLU A 109 16.01 -0.74 1.87
C GLU A 109 15.44 -0.71 0.44
N ARG A 110 14.18 -0.29 0.28
CA ARG A 110 13.54 -0.15 -1.04
C ARG A 110 14.03 1.13 -1.74
N PRO A 111 14.47 1.04 -3.02
CA PRO A 111 15.44 1.96 -3.67
C PRO A 111 14.95 3.39 -3.99
N TYR A 112 13.80 3.82 -3.49
CA TYR A 112 13.22 5.11 -3.86
C TYR A 112 13.79 6.31 -3.06
N GLU A 113 14.74 6.08 -2.14
CA GLU A 113 15.37 7.15 -1.33
C GLU A 113 16.70 7.70 -1.89
N ALA A 114 17.13 7.28 -3.09
CA ALA A 114 18.39 7.74 -3.68
C ALA A 114 18.29 9.16 -4.27
N LYS A 115 18.97 10.14 -3.65
CA LYS A 115 19.10 11.53 -4.12
C LYS A 115 19.72 11.63 -5.51
N SER A 116 18.93 12.09 -6.49
CA SER A 116 19.42 12.96 -7.57
C SER A 116 18.27 13.84 -8.08
N GLU A 117 18.50 15.14 -8.09
CA GLU A 117 17.56 16.13 -8.61
C GLU A 117 17.65 16.14 -10.14
N SER A 118 16.78 15.39 -10.80
CA SER A 118 16.47 15.60 -12.23
C SER A 118 15.10 16.28 -12.33
N GLU A 119 15.02 17.33 -13.14
CA GLU A 119 13.83 18.18 -13.30
C GLU A 119 12.60 17.37 -13.69
N CYS A 120 11.58 17.44 -12.82
CA CYS A 120 10.29 16.82 -13.05
C CYS A 120 9.44 17.71 -13.95
N ASN A 121 9.34 17.38 -15.24
CA ASN A 121 8.39 18.03 -16.13
C ASN A 121 6.98 17.47 -15.86
N LYS A 122 6.14 18.22 -15.14
CA LYS A 122 4.70 17.90 -15.06
C LYS A 122 4.11 18.15 -16.44
N SER A 123 3.75 17.09 -17.15
CA SER A 123 2.90 17.19 -18.35
C SER A 123 1.51 17.66 -17.91
N GLU A 124 1.10 18.84 -18.40
CA GLU A 124 -0.20 19.49 -18.19
C GLU A 124 -1.38 18.67 -18.73
#